data_AF-A0AAJ0H8P1-F1
#
_entry.id   AF-A0AAJ0H8P1-F1
#
_cell.length_a   1.000
_cell.length_b   1.000
_cell.length_c   1.000
_cell.angle_alpha   90.00
_cell.angle_beta   90.00
_cell.angle_gamma   90.00
#
_symmetry.space_group_name_H-M   'P 1'
#
loop_
_entity.id
_entity.type
_entity.pdbx_description
1 polymer ?
#
loop_
_entity_poly.entity_id
_entity_poly.type
_entity_poly.pdbx_seq_one_letter_code
_entity_poly.pdbx_strand_id
1 'polypeptide(L)' 'YKLLKVPPTASSADIAKAYKRLSLIYHPDKLTGSTEAFQQLGQAYDVLRDSNLRALYN' A
#
# COMPACT_ATOMS: atom_id res chain seq x y z
N TYR A 1 -6.62 1.29 2.81
CA TYR A 1 -6.25 1.39 4.24
C TYR A 1 -5.85 0.06 4.88
N LYS A 2 -6.74 -0.94 4.96
CA LYS A 2 -6.43 -2.26 5.57
C LYS A 2 -5.22 -2.97 4.95
N LEU A 3 -5.11 -2.97 3.61
CA LEU A 3 -4.00 -3.58 2.86
C LEU A 3 -2.63 -2.99 3.21
N LEU A 4 -2.54 -1.66 3.26
CA LEU A 4 -1.32 -0.95 3.65
C LEU A 4 -1.14 -0.84 5.18
N LYS A 5 -2.06 -1.40 5.98
CA LYS A 5 -2.12 -1.26 7.44
C LYS A 5 -1.92 0.18 7.93
N VAL A 6 -2.50 1.14 7.20
CA VAL A 6 -2.45 2.57 7.53
C VAL A 6 -3.83 3.10 7.87
N PRO A 7 -3.94 4.05 8.82
CA PRO A 7 -5.21 4.68 9.15
C PRO A 7 -5.75 5.53 7.98
N PRO A 8 -7.08 5.75 7.90
CA PRO A 8 -7.70 6.60 6.89
C PRO A 8 -7.19 8.05 6.90
N THR A 9 -6.66 8.50 8.03
CA THR A 9 -6.05 9.81 8.25
C THR A 9 -4.56 9.87 7.89
N ALA A 10 -3.94 8.77 7.45
CA ALA A 10 -2.51 8.73 7.14
C ALA A 10 -2.13 9.73 6.03
N SER A 11 -1.00 10.41 6.17
CA SER A 11 -0.48 11.28 5.11
C SER A 11 0.10 10.47 3.95
N SER A 12 0.24 11.07 2.77
CA SER A 12 0.88 10.42 1.61
C SER A 12 2.30 9.92 1.94
N ALA A 13 3.01 10.62 2.82
CA ALA A 13 4.31 10.20 3.34
C ALA A 13 4.24 8.90 4.17
N ASP A 14 3.24 8.77 5.04
CA ASP A 14 3.01 7.54 5.82
C ASP A 14 2.62 6.36 4.93
N ILE A 15 1.78 6.63 3.92
CA ILE A 15 1.37 5.64 2.92
C ILE A 15 2.59 5.13 2.13
N ALA A 16 3.47 6.02 1.67
CA ALA A 16 4.70 5.64 0.99
C ALA A 16 5.66 4.84 1.89
N LYS A 17 5.78 5.23 3.16
CA LYS A 17 6.61 4.54 4.14
C LYS A 17 6.07 3.14 4.47
N ALA A 18 4.76 3.00 4.60
CA ALA A 18 4.08 1.73 4.81
C ALA A 18 4.21 0.81 3.60
N TYR A 19 3.98 1.34 2.39
CA TYR A 19 4.19 0.62 1.13
C TYR A 19 5.60 0.06 1.06
N LYS A 20 6.63 0.89 1.25
CA LYS A 20 8.04 0.45 1.19
C LYS A 20 8.35 -0.66 2.20
N ARG A 21 7.80 -0.58 3.43
CA ARG A 21 7.95 -1.64 4.44
C ARG A 21 7.25 -2.94 4.02
N LEU A 22 6.02 -2.85 3.55
CA LEU A 22 5.23 -4.02 3.17
C LEU A 22 5.74 -4.65 1.86
N SER A 23 6.23 -3.87 0.92
CA SER A 23 6.88 -4.36 -0.31
C SER A 23 8.10 -5.22 0.00
N LEU A 24 8.87 -4.92 1.05
CA LEU A 24 10.01 -5.74 1.47
C LEU A 24 9.59 -7.05 2.16
N ILE A 25 8.36 -7.11 2.71
CA ILE A 25 7.81 -8.28 3.40
C ILE A 25 7.10 -9.20 2.39
N TYR A 26 6.33 -8.63 1.47
CA TYR A 26 5.54 -9.33 0.46
C TYR A 26 6.26 -9.49 -0.88
N HIS A 27 7.53 -9.07 -0.98
CA HIS A 27 8.32 -9.23 -2.21
C HIS A 27 8.29 -10.69 -2.66
N PRO A 28 8.04 -11.00 -3.95
CA PRO A 28 7.92 -12.39 -4.43
C PRO A 28 9.20 -13.23 -4.22
N ASP A 29 10.33 -12.57 -4.00
CA ASP A 29 11.63 -13.20 -3.68
C ASP A 29 11.74 -13.64 -2.20
N LYS A 30 10.83 -13.21 -1.33
CA LYS A 30 10.77 -13.63 0.08
C LYS A 30 9.98 -14.93 0.21
N LEU A 31 10.37 -15.77 1.18
CA LEU A 31 9.64 -16.99 1.53
C LEU A 31 8.18 -16.73 1.97
N THR A 32 7.91 -15.54 2.50
CA THR A 32 6.57 -15.04 2.88
C THR A 32 5.93 -14.16 1.79
N GLY A 33 6.59 -14.07 0.64
CA GLY A 33 6.18 -13.27 -0.50
C GLY A 33 5.02 -13.90 -1.24
N SER A 34 4.17 -13.06 -1.80
CA SER A 34 3.09 -13.52 -2.67
C SER A 34 2.89 -12.49 -3.76
N THR A 35 2.99 -12.90 -5.02
CA THR A 35 2.85 -12.02 -6.18
C THR A 35 1.51 -11.29 -6.15
N GLU A 36 0.43 -11.98 -5.78
CA GLU A 36 -0.90 -11.38 -5.58
C GLU A 36 -0.89 -10.31 -4.50
N ALA A 37 -0.32 -10.61 -3.32
CA ALA A 37 -0.24 -9.64 -2.24
C ALA A 37 0.57 -8.40 -2.63
N PHE A 38 1.66 -8.59 -3.40
CA PHE A 38 2.48 -7.50 -3.91
C PHE A 38 1.73 -6.64 -4.93
N GLN A 39 0.99 -7.25 -5.86
CA GLN A 39 0.15 -6.55 -6.82
C GLN A 39 -0.96 -5.75 -6.14
N GLN A 40 -1.66 -6.36 -5.17
CA GLN A 40 -2.69 -5.68 -4.38
C GLN A 40 -2.13 -4.50 -3.58
N LEU A 41 -0.91 -4.66 -3.04
CA LEU A 41 -0.21 -3.59 -2.33
C LEU A 41 0.12 -2.42 -3.27
N GLY A 42 0.55 -2.71 -4.50
CA GLY A 42 0.82 -1.72 -5.54
C GLY A 42 -0.44 -0.93 -5.94
N GLN A 43 -1.55 -1.62 -6.22
CA GLN A 43 -2.83 -0.97 -6.53
C GLN A 43 -3.32 -0.10 -5.36
N ALA A 44 -3.25 -0.60 -4.12
CA ALA A 44 -3.65 0.16 -2.96
C ALA A 44 -2.78 1.41 -2.77
N TYR A 45 -1.49 1.33 -3.07
CA TYR A 45 -0.59 2.48 -3.01
C TYR A 45 -0.90 3.51 -4.09
N ASP A 46 -1.15 3.06 -5.32
CA ASP A 46 -1.47 3.95 -6.45
C ASP A 46 -2.72 4.80 -6.18
N VAL A 47 -3.79 4.15 -5.70
CA VAL A 47 -5.04 4.82 -5.33
C VAL A 47 -4.87 5.77 -4.14
N LEU A 48 -4.10 5.38 -3.11
CA LEU A 48 -3.97 6.18 -1.88
C LEU A 48 -2.91 7.30 -1.98
N ARG A 49 -1.95 7.17 -2.90
CA ARG A 49 -0.94 8.18 -3.19
C ARG A 49 -1.56 9.38 -3.88
N ASP A 50 -2.52 9.15 -4.77
CA ASP A 50 -3.22 10.21 -5.48
C ASP A 50 -4.33 10.79 -4.60
N SER A 51 -4.18 12.05 -4.22
CA SER A 51 -5.13 12.76 -3.36
C SER A 51 -6.53 12.84 -3.96
N ASN A 52 -6.64 12.86 -5.29
CA ASN A 52 -7.88 12.97 -6.04
C ASN A 52 -8.61 11.62 -6.09
N LEU A 53 -7.87 10.53 -6.36
CA LEU A 53 -8.42 9.16 -6.29
C LEU A 53 -8.77 8.76 -4.86
N ARG A 54 -7.98 9.22 -3.88
CA ARG A 54 -8.27 9.02 -2.46
C ARG A 54 -9.55 9.72 -2.03
N ALA A 55 -9.83 10.92 -2.54
CA ALA A 55 -11.07 11.64 -2.24
C ALA A 55 -12.31 10.92 -2.77
N LEU A 56 -12.18 10.18 -3.88
CA LEU A 56 -13.22 9.32 -4.46
C LEU A 56 -13.52 8.07 -3.62
N TYR A 57 -12.61 7.67 -2.73
CA TYR A 57 -12.73 6.48 -1.88
C TYR A 57 -13.20 6.79 -0.44
N ASN A 58 -13.63 8.03 -0.19
CA ASN A 58 -14.04 8.53 1.12
C ASN A 58 -15.55 8.37 1.35
#